data_AF-A0A2I0W826-F1
#
_entry.id   AF-A0A2I0W826-F1
#
_cell.length_a   1.000
_cell.length_b   1.000
_cell.length_c   1.000
_cell.angle_alpha   90.00
_cell.angle_beta   90.00
_cell.angle_gamma   90.00
#
_symmetry.space_group_name_H-M   'P 1'
#
loop_
_entity.id
_entity.type
_entity.pdbx_description
1 polymer ?
#
loop_
_entity_poly.entity_id
_entity_poly.type
_entity_poly.pdbx_seq_one_letter_code
_entity_poly.pdbx_strand_id
1 'polypeptide(L)'
;MEAALYLKEIVKDYRVFFIGLLETKINSQDNNQLLKFLGTNWSLFAVPAAGLSGGIMVLWRNDLAAFSVIEATSQMILGNLEVHGKEN
;
A
#
# COMPACT_ATOMS: atom_id res chain seq x y z
N MET A 1 -7.42 14.38 -4.09
CA MET A 1 -8.51 13.58 -4.70
C MET A 1 -8.14 13.08 -6.09
N GLU A 2 -7.49 13.91 -6.93
CA GLU A 2 -7.08 13.54 -8.29
C GLU A 2 -5.98 12.46 -8.36
N ALA A 3 -4.95 12.53 -7.50
CA ALA A 3 -3.89 11.51 -7.42
C ALA A 3 -4.41 10.08 -7.12
N ALA A 4 -5.50 9.98 -6.33
CA ALA A 4 -6.13 8.70 -6.07
C ALA A 4 -6.79 8.12 -7.34
N LEU A 5 -7.44 8.96 -8.16
CA LEU A 5 -8.06 8.52 -9.42
C LEU A 5 -7.05 7.85 -10.34
N TYR A 6 -5.88 8.46 -10.54
CA TYR A 6 -4.81 7.85 -11.33
C TYR A 6 -4.33 6.52 -10.76
N LEU A 7 -4.20 6.40 -9.43
CA LEU A 7 -3.81 5.15 -8.79
C LEU A 7 -4.80 4.03 -9.09
N LYS A 8 -6.11 4.31 -9.05
CA LYS A 8 -7.14 3.31 -9.35
C LYS A 8 -7.17 2.91 -10.81
N GLU A 9 -6.94 3.83 -11.73
CA GLU A 9 -6.79 3.51 -13.16
C GLU A 9 -5.60 2.58 -13.37
N ILE A 10 -4.43 2.90 -12.80
CA ILE A 10 -3.23 2.06 -12.89
C ILE A 10 -3.49 0.66 -12.32
N VAL A 11 -4.12 0.57 -11.15
CA VAL A 11 -4.47 -0.71 -10.54
C VAL A 11 -5.36 -1.55 -11.46
N LYS A 12 -6.36 -0.91 -12.08
CA LYS A 12 -7.31 -1.57 -12.97
C LYS A 12 -6.65 -2.02 -14.28
N ASP A 13 -5.87 -1.16 -14.90
CA ASP A 13 -5.31 -1.38 -16.24
C ASP A 13 -4.16 -2.39 -16.22
N TYR A 14 -3.31 -2.33 -15.18
CA TYR A 14 -2.14 -3.20 -15.05
C TYR A 14 -2.34 -4.39 -14.11
N ARG A 15 -3.56 -4.58 -13.59
CA ARG A 15 -3.90 -5.65 -12.63
C ARG A 15 -2.93 -5.70 -11.44
N VAL A 16 -2.54 -4.53 -10.94
CA VAL A 16 -1.57 -4.39 -9.86
C VAL A 16 -2.16 -4.98 -8.57
N PHE A 17 -1.38 -5.82 -7.89
CA PHE A 17 -1.78 -6.42 -6.61
C PHE A 17 -0.88 -6.01 -5.43
N PHE A 18 0.24 -5.33 -5.70
CA PHE A 18 1.15 -4.81 -4.70
C PHE A 18 1.67 -3.43 -5.13
N ILE A 19 1.65 -2.46 -4.22
CA ILE A 19 2.01 -1.06 -4.47
C ILE A 19 2.87 -0.56 -3.32
N GLY A 20 3.99 0.08 -3.63
CA GLY A 20 4.81 0.82 -2.68
C GLY A 20 4.81 2.31 -3.04
N LEU A 21 4.48 3.17 -2.07
CA LEU A 21 4.48 4.63 -2.21
C LEU A 21 5.44 5.24 -1.19
N LEU A 22 6.22 6.21 -1.64
CA LEU A 22 7.18 6.99 -0.84
C LEU A 22 6.72 8.45 -0.76
N GLU A 23 7.20 9.17 0.26
CA GLU A 23 6.89 10.59 0.47
C GLU A 23 5.38 10.87 0.51
N THR A 24 4.63 9.98 1.14
CA THR A 24 3.17 10.03 1.07
C THR A 24 2.59 11.24 1.78
N LYS A 25 3.26 11.77 2.83
CA LYS A 25 2.73 12.86 3.68
C LYS A 25 1.29 12.60 4.20
N ILE A 26 0.87 11.34 4.19
CA ILE A 26 -0.50 10.87 4.47
C ILE A 26 -0.61 10.57 5.98
N ASN A 27 -1.68 11.06 6.61
CA ASN A 27 -2.01 10.74 8.00
C ASN A 27 -2.94 9.51 8.10
N SER A 28 -3.27 9.06 9.31
CA SER A 28 -4.09 7.86 9.51
C SER A 28 -5.52 7.95 8.95
N GLN A 29 -6.09 9.15 8.82
CA GLN A 29 -7.43 9.35 8.28
C GLN A 29 -7.44 9.24 6.75
N ASP A 30 -6.36 9.68 6.11
CA ASP A 30 -6.15 9.55 4.67
C ASP A 30 -6.01 8.07 4.23
N ASN A 31 -5.38 7.23 5.07
CA ASN A 31 -5.25 5.77 4.84
C ASN A 31 -6.62 5.08 4.68
N ASN A 32 -7.57 5.40 5.56
CA ASN A 32 -8.91 4.80 5.52
C ASN A 32 -9.71 5.22 4.27
N GLN A 33 -9.51 6.45 3.80
CA GLN A 33 -10.14 6.91 2.56
C GLN A 33 -9.53 6.20 1.34
N LEU A 34 -8.21 5.99 1.35
CA LEU A 34 -7.51 5.29 0.28
C LEU A 34 -7.96 3.82 0.15
N LEU A 35 -8.13 3.11 1.26
CA LEU A 35 -8.69 1.74 1.24
C LEU A 35 -10.10 1.70 0.67
N LYS A 36 -10.99 2.59 1.14
CA LYS A 36 -12.36 2.68 0.60
C LYS A 36 -12.37 2.94 -0.90
N PHE A 37 -11.40 3.71 -1.37
CA PHE A 37 -11.27 4.07 -2.78
C PHE A 37 -10.75 2.92 -3.66
N LEU A 38 -9.77 2.15 -3.17
CA LEU A 38 -9.20 0.98 -3.86
C LEU A 38 -10.12 -0.25 -3.80
N GLY A 39 -10.92 -0.38 -2.74
CA GLY A 39 -11.89 -1.46 -2.53
C GLY A 39 -11.62 -2.29 -1.28
N THR A 40 -12.56 -3.17 -0.93
CA THR A 40 -12.54 -3.96 0.31
C THR A 40 -11.44 -5.01 0.38
N ASN A 41 -10.86 -5.40 -0.75
CA ASN A 41 -9.87 -6.47 -0.83
C ASN A 41 -8.43 -5.96 -0.74
N TRP A 42 -8.23 -4.77 -0.17
CA TRP A 42 -6.92 -4.17 0.00
C TRP A 42 -6.56 -4.08 1.47
N SER A 43 -5.31 -4.40 1.77
CA SER A 43 -4.67 -4.16 3.06
C SER A 43 -3.53 -3.15 2.86
N LEU A 44 -3.17 -2.45 3.93
CA LEU A 44 -2.06 -1.50 3.93
C LEU A 44 -1.21 -1.61 5.18
N PHE A 45 0.05 -1.24 5.04
CA PHE A 45 0.93 -0.93 6.14
C PHE A 45 1.65 0.37 5.82
N ALA A 46 1.72 1.28 6.80
CA ALA A 46 2.30 2.59 6.60
C ALA A 46 3.19 2.97 7.79
N VAL A 47 4.37 3.49 7.48
CA VAL A 47 5.20 4.23 8.41
C VAL A 47 4.85 5.72 8.20
N PRO A 48 4.31 6.41 9.21
CA PRO A 48 3.90 7.81 9.06
C PRO A 48 5.11 8.73 8.85
N ALA A 49 4.87 9.88 8.23
CA ALA A 49 5.88 10.92 8.08
C ALA A 49 6.30 11.50 9.44
N ALA A 50 7.58 11.85 9.58
CA ALA A 50 8.08 12.61 10.72
C ALA A 50 8.12 14.09 10.32
N GLY A 51 7.06 14.84 10.65
CA GLY A 51 6.93 16.25 10.27
C GLY A 51 6.45 16.44 8.83
N LEU A 52 7.15 17.26 8.02
CA LEU A 52 6.74 17.65 6.67
C LEU A 52 7.26 16.72 5.55
N SER A 53 8.07 15.71 5.90
CA SER A 53 8.80 14.87 4.95
C SER A 53 8.72 13.40 5.35
N GLY A 54 8.76 12.54 4.34
CA GLY A 54 8.76 11.09 4.50
C GLY A 54 7.35 10.50 4.46
N GLY A 55 7.23 9.33 5.07
CA GLY A 55 6.03 8.51 4.95
C GLY A 55 6.24 7.45 3.88
N ILE A 56 6.16 6.19 4.29
CA ILE A 56 6.27 5.04 3.41
C ILE A 56 4.99 4.23 3.59
N MET A 57 4.38 3.85 2.48
CA MET A 57 3.17 3.04 2.50
C MET A 57 3.29 1.90 1.52
N VAL A 58 2.92 0.71 1.97
CA VAL A 58 2.73 -0.46 1.11
C VAL A 58 1.27 -0.86 1.15
N LEU A 59 0.71 -1.18 -0.02
CA LEU A 59 -0.65 -1.66 -0.18
C LEU A 59 -0.63 -2.95 -0.97
N TRP A 60 -1.49 -3.88 -0.60
CA TRP A 60 -1.59 -5.14 -1.32
C TRP A 60 -3.01 -5.66 -1.34
N ARG A 61 -3.32 -6.44 -2.37
CA ARG A 61 -4.57 -7.17 -2.48
C ARG A 61 -4.56 -8.37 -1.56
N ASN A 62 -5.35 -8.32 -0.50
CA ASN A 62 -5.41 -9.37 0.53
C ASN A 62 -6.10 -10.66 0.05
N ASP A 63 -6.77 -10.63 -1.09
CA ASP A 63 -7.31 -11.80 -1.76
C ASP A 63 -6.30 -12.52 -2.67
N LEU A 64 -5.16 -11.87 -2.96
CA LEU A 64 -4.12 -12.41 -3.85
C LEU A 64 -2.78 -12.61 -3.15
N ALA A 65 -2.51 -11.87 -2.08
CA ALA A 65 -1.25 -11.95 -1.36
C ALA A 65 -1.39 -11.54 0.11
N ALA A 66 -0.45 -12.00 0.93
CA ALA A 66 -0.22 -11.52 2.28
C ALA A 66 1.18 -10.91 2.37
N PHE A 67 1.26 -9.65 2.82
CA PHE A 67 2.52 -9.00 3.12
C PHE A 67 2.76 -8.95 4.63
N SER A 68 3.87 -9.55 5.07
CA SER A 68 4.27 -9.61 6.48
C SER A 68 5.52 -8.75 6.67
N VAL A 69 5.40 -7.70 7.49
CA VAL A 69 6.52 -6.80 7.79
C VAL A 69 7.52 -7.50 8.72
N ILE A 70 8.79 -7.48 8.35
CA ILE A 70 9.92 -7.96 9.15
C ILE A 70 10.54 -6.80 9.94
N GLU A 71 10.79 -5.69 9.24
CA GLU A 71 11.40 -4.49 9.81
C GLU A 71 10.84 -3.25 9.11
N ALA A 72 10.65 -2.17 9.87
CA ALA A 72 10.21 -0.90 9.32
C ALA A 72 10.91 0.27 10.03
N THR A 73 11.41 1.22 9.24
CA THR A 73 12.00 2.48 9.67
C THR A 73 11.36 3.63 8.89
N SER A 74 11.71 4.87 9.22
CA SER A 74 11.26 6.05 8.45
C SER A 74 11.77 6.08 7.01
N GLN A 75 12.76 5.24 6.66
CA GLN A 75 13.41 5.19 5.35
C GLN A 75 13.20 3.86 4.61
N MET A 76 12.65 2.83 5.26
CA MET A 76 12.50 1.51 4.66
C MET A 76 11.33 0.73 5.26
N ILE A 77 10.68 -0.10 4.43
CA ILE A 77 9.84 -1.21 4.89
C ILE A 77 10.41 -2.50 4.27
N LEU A 78 10.81 -3.44 5.12
CA LEU A 78 11.24 -4.78 4.74
C LEU A 78 10.18 -5.79 5.17
N GLY A 79 9.81 -6.69 4.27
CA GLY A 79 8.82 -7.72 4.57
C GLY A 79 8.78 -8.83 3.53
N ASN A 80 8.07 -9.90 3.87
CA ASN A 80 7.82 -11.04 2.99
C ASN A 80 6.48 -10.88 2.29
N LEU A 81 6.46 -11.05 0.96
CA LEU A 81 5.25 -11.09 0.16
C LEU A 81 4.94 -12.53 -0.25
N GLU A 82 3.92 -13.10 0.36
CA GLU A 82 3.40 -14.42 0.01
C GLU A 82 2.23 -14.26 -0.97
N VAL A 83 2.32 -14.89 -2.14
CA VAL A 83 1.28 -14.81 -3.17
C VAL A 83 0.44 -16.09 -3.13
N HIS A 84 -0.87 -15.94 -2.96
CA HIS A 84 -1.80 -17.05 -2.96
C HIS A 84 -1.91 -17.65 -4.37
N GLY A 85 -1.91 -18.98 -4.46
CA GLY A 85 -2.09 -19.68 -5.74
C GLY A 85 -0.82 -19.87 -6.57
N LYS A 86 0.38 -19.71 -6.00
CA LYS A 86 1.55 -20.40 -6.55
C LYS A 86 1.38 -21.90 -6.29
N GLU A 87 0.74 -22.59 -7.22
CA GLU A 87 0.86 -24.04 -7.35
C GLU A 87 2.36 -24.34 -7.56
N ASN A 88 2.92 -25.19 -6.69
CA ASN A 88 4.23 -25.81 -6.90
C ASN A 88 4.12 -26.90 -7.97
#